data_AF-A0ABD0R5Z3-F1
#
_entry.id   AF-A0ABD0R5Z3-F1
#
_cell.length_a   1.000
_cell.length_b   1.000
_cell.length_c   1.000
_cell.angle_alpha   90.00
_cell.angle_beta   90.00
_cell.angle_gamma   90.00
#
_symmetry.space_group_name_H-M   'P 1'
#
loop_
_entity.id
_entity.type
_entity.pdbx_description
1 polymer ?
#
loop_
_entity_poly.entity_id
_entity_poly.type
_entity_poly.pdbx_seq_one_letter_code
_entity_poly.pdbx_strand_id
1 'polypeptide(L)' 'PPSKPVSRIPSSVTTGSNISLTCFEADGSPPSTYRWYKDNTPLPEDPSKFPNFKNLTYKMNIFNGNL' A
#
# COMPACT_ATOMS: atom_id res chain seq x y z
N PRO A 1 0.82 20.03 -13.36
CA PRO A 1 0.50 19.70 -11.95
C PRO A 1 0.37 18.19 -11.81
N PRO A 2 0.93 17.54 -10.77
CA PRO A 2 0.66 16.13 -10.53
C PRO A 2 -0.85 15.95 -10.30
N SER A 3 -1.42 14.90 -10.89
CA SER A 3 -2.82 14.56 -10.65
C SER A 3 -3.08 14.20 -9.20
N LYS A 4 -4.33 14.40 -8.77
CA LYS A 4 -4.75 13.92 -7.46
C LYS A 4 -4.68 12.38 -7.43
N PRO A 5 -4.09 11.78 -6.39
CA PRO A 5 -4.05 10.33 -6.26
C PRO A 5 -5.46 9.77 -6.06
N VAL A 6 -5.73 8.65 -6.72
CA VAL A 6 -6.95 7.88 -6.56
C VAL A 6 -6.62 6.67 -5.68
N SER A 7 -7.22 6.64 -4.49
CA SER A 7 -7.14 5.50 -3.60
C SER A 7 -8.39 4.62 -3.70
N ARG A 8 -8.17 3.30 -3.76
CA ARG A 8 -9.22 2.29 -3.73
C ARG A 8 -8.97 1.35 -2.57
N ILE A 9 -9.69 1.64 -1.49
CA ILE A 9 -9.62 0.90 -0.23
C ILE A 9 -11.03 0.39 0.07
N PRO A 10 -11.22 -0.92 0.26
CA PRO A 10 -12.52 -1.44 0.68
C PRO A 10 -12.85 -0.93 2.08
N SER A 11 -14.09 -0.47 2.28
CA SER A 11 -14.56 0.08 3.57
C SER A 11 -14.78 -1.00 4.63
N SER A 12 -15.01 -2.24 4.20
CA SER A 12 -15.19 -3.39 5.08
C SER A 12 -14.63 -4.63 4.41
N VAL A 13 -14.08 -5.53 5.23
CA VAL A 13 -13.41 -6.74 4.78
C VAL A 13 -13.79 -7.89 5.69
N THR A 14 -13.91 -9.07 5.11
CA THR A 14 -14.21 -10.30 5.86
C THR A 14 -12.91 -10.94 6.32
N THR A 15 -12.84 -11.31 7.60
CA THR A 15 -11.70 -12.03 8.17
C THR A 15 -11.38 -13.29 7.35
N GLY A 16 -10.11 -13.48 7.01
CA GLY A 16 -9.64 -14.58 6.17
C GLY A 16 -9.74 -14.34 4.67
N SER A 17 -10.30 -13.21 4.22
CA SER A 17 -10.29 -12.83 2.81
C SER A 17 -9.01 -12.08 2.45
N ASN A 18 -8.48 -12.36 1.26
CA ASN A 18 -7.42 -11.55 0.66
C ASN A 18 -8.04 -10.33 -0.01
N ILE A 19 -7.52 -9.15 0.30
CA ILE A 19 -7.88 -7.90 -0.35
C ILE A 19 -6.63 -7.29 -0.96
N SER A 20 -6.81 -6.35 -1.89
CA SER A 20 -5.73 -5.47 -2.32
C SER A 20 -6.15 -4.02 -2.13
N LEU A 21 -5.20 -3.22 -1.65
CA LEU A 21 -5.36 -1.78 -1.48
C LEU A 21 -4.58 -1.11 -2.59
N THR A 22 -5.23 -0.21 -3.33
CA THR A 22 -4.56 0.45 -4.46
C THR A 22 -4.55 1.96 -4.25
N CYS A 23 -3.45 2.60 -4.59
CA CYS A 23 -3.32 4.05 -4.64
C CYS A 23 -2.51 4.37 -5.88
N PHE A 24 -3.06 5.15 -6.80
CA PHE A 24 -2.36 5.49 -8.04
C PHE A 24 -2.57 6.94 -8.43
N GLU A 25 -1.53 7.53 -9.00
CA GLU A 25 -1.56 8.81 -9.68
C GLU A 25 -1.41 8.56 -11.18
N ALA A 26 -2.29 9.15 -11.99
CA ALA A 26 -2.30 8.94 -13.44
C ALA A 26 -1.13 9.65 -14.14
N ASP A 27 -0.65 10.75 -13.57
CA ASP A 27 0.35 11.62 -14.17
C ASP A 27 1.30 12.14 -13.10
N GLY A 28 2.50 11.54 -13.08
CA GLY A 28 3.65 11.95 -12.28
C GLY A 28 4.92 11.80 -13.12
N SER A 29 5.66 12.89 -13.29
CA SER A 29 6.97 12.88 -13.93
C SER A 29 7.95 13.67 -13.07
N PRO A 30 8.91 13.02 -12.38
CA PRO A 30 9.25 11.59 -12.43
C PRO A 30 8.18 10.67 -11.80
N PRO A 31 8.25 9.33 -12.02
CA PRO A 31 7.30 8.38 -11.46
C PRO A 31 7.19 8.50 -9.93
N SER A 32 5.94 8.59 -9.43
CA SER A 32 5.67 8.61 -7.99
C SER A 32 6.03 7.27 -7.34
N THR A 33 6.42 7.32 -6.06
CA THR A 33 6.60 6.12 -5.23
C THR A 33 5.55 6.11 -4.14
N TYR A 34 5.11 4.91 -3.76
CA TYR A 34 3.98 4.73 -2.85
C TYR A 34 4.43 4.14 -1.52
N ARG A 35 3.80 4.60 -0.43
CA ARG A 35 4.01 4.09 0.93
C ARG A 35 2.67 3.88 1.60
N TRP A 36 2.49 2.71 2.19
CA TRP A 36 1.29 2.40 2.96
C TRP A 36 1.54 2.54 4.45
N TYR A 37 0.48 2.92 5.15
CA TYR A 37 0.46 3.03 6.60
C TYR A 37 -0.71 2.23 7.13
N LYS A 38 -0.48 1.50 8.21
CA LYS A 38 -1.51 0.83 9.00
C LYS A 38 -1.48 1.42 10.40
N ASP A 39 -2.58 2.01 10.85
CA ASP A 39 -2.70 2.60 12.19
C ASP A 39 -1.54 3.59 12.47
N ASN A 40 -1.30 4.52 11.54
CA ASN A 40 -0.19 5.49 11.56
C ASN A 40 1.22 4.89 11.53
N THR A 41 1.36 3.57 11.42
CA THR A 41 2.65 2.89 11.32
C THR A 41 3.01 2.66 9.85
N PRO A 42 4.19 3.12 9.37
CA PRO A 42 4.62 2.86 8.01
C PRO A 42 4.86 1.37 7.81
N LEU A 43 4.26 0.81 6.76
CA LEU A 43 4.49 -0.57 6.36
C LEU A 43 5.76 -0.64 5.50
N PRO A 44 6.77 -1.45 5.87
CA PRO A 44 7.93 -1.65 5.02
C PRO A 44 7.58 -2.42 3.75
N GLU A 45 8.39 -2.31 2.71
CA GLU A 45 8.21 -3.09 1.48
C GLU A 45 8.26 -4.60 1.73
N ASP A 46 9.18 -5.02 2.60
CA ASP A 46 9.36 -6.41 3.01
C ASP A 46 9.08 -6.56 4.52
N PRO A 47 7.91 -7.08 4.92
CA PRO A 47 7.58 -7.29 6.33
C PRO A 47 8.49 -8.32 7.03
N SER A 48 9.14 -9.21 6.28
CA SER A 48 10.00 -10.28 6.83
C SER A 48 11.27 -9.74 7.47
N LYS A 49 11.75 -8.57 7.01
CA LYS A 49 12.95 -7.90 7.53
C LYS A 49 12.77 -7.28 8.90
N PHE A 50 11.53 -7.17 9.37
CA PHE A 50 11.19 -6.39 10.54
C PHE A 50 10.41 -7.24 11.57
N PRO A 51 10.91 -7.36 12.81
CA PRO A 51 10.28 -8.21 13.83
C PRO A 51 8.82 -7.87 14.13
N ASN A 52 8.49 -6.58 14.09
CA ASN A 52 7.14 -6.05 14.34
C ASN A 52 6.14 -6.31 13.20
N PHE A 53 6.62 -6.67 12.01
CA PHE A 53 5.76 -6.96 10.84
C PHE A 53 5.77 -8.44 10.42
N LYS A 54 6.51 -9.31 11.12
CA LYS A 54 6.57 -10.76 10.80
C LYS A 54 5.22 -11.47 10.73
N ASN A 55 4.21 -10.98 11.44
CA ASN A 55 2.85 -11.54 11.42
C ASN A 55 1.98 -10.99 10.29
N LEU A 56 2.49 -10.09 9.46
CA LEU A 56 1.77 -9.51 8.34
C LEU A 56 2.19 -10.15 7.02
N THR A 57 1.20 -10.60 6.26
CA THR A 57 1.33 -11.28 4.98
C THR A 57 0.84 -10.40 3.82
N TYR A 58 1.29 -9.15 3.76
CA TYR A 58 1.02 -8.25 2.63
C TYR A 58 2.16 -8.27 1.62
N LYS A 59 1.89 -7.79 0.39
CA LYS A 59 2.90 -7.60 -0.66
C LYS A 59 2.82 -6.18 -1.19
N MET A 60 3.77 -5.34 -0.79
CA MET A 60 3.81 -3.96 -1.25
C MET A 60 4.48 -3.84 -2.61
N ASN A 61 3.87 -3.09 -3.53
CA ASN A 61 4.50 -2.65 -4.76
C ASN A 61 4.59 -1.13 -4.76
N ILE A 62 5.82 -0.63 -4.54
CA ILE A 62 6.11 0.81 -4.41
C ILE A 62 6.01 1.58 -5.73
N PHE A 63 5.86 0.91 -6.88
CA PHE A 63 5.81 1.52 -8.21
C PHE A 63 4.38 1.75 -8.71
N ASN A 64 3.44 0.89 -8.32
CA ASN A 64 2.03 1.01 -8.72
C ASN A 64 1.07 1.23 -7.53
N GLY A 65 1.60 1.25 -6.30
CA GLY A 65 0.85 1.53 -5.09
C GLY A 65 -0.11 0.43 -4.64
N ASN A 66 0.04 -0.79 -5.14
CA ASN A 66 -0.73 -1.94 -4.64
C ASN A 66 -0.13 -2.52 -3.36
N LEU A 67 -0.99 -2.89 -2.42
CA LEU A 67 -0.69 -3.65 -1.20
C LEU A 67 -1.49 -4.96 -1.16
#